data_AF-L1P8P3-F1
#
_entry.id   AF-L1P8P3-F1
#
_cell.length_a   1.000
_cell.length_b   1.000
_cell.length_c   1.000
_cell.angle_alpha   90.00
_cell.angle_beta   90.00
_cell.angle_gamma   90.00
#
_symmetry.space_group_name_H-M   'P 1'
#
loop_
_entity.id
_entity.type
_entity.pdbx_description
1 polymer ?
#
loop_
_entity_poly.entity_id
_entity_poly.type
_entity_poly.pdbx_seq_one_letter_code
_entity_poly.pdbx_strand_id
1 'polypeptide(L)'
;MAEFKQLLEGITIVNIKKEVSKDLILKAEEITKDIDYNDYPFIALHLEIKHKIWTMDNFLRNRLTEKGYGHFFISIEELSKHLYKKKQ
;
A
#
# COMPACT_ATOMS: atom_id res chain seq x y z
N MET A 1 -11.36 -19.15 15.84
CA MET A 1 -10.66 -19.56 14.60
C MET A 1 -11.57 -19.51 13.36
N ALA A 2 -12.81 -19.97 13.42
CA ALA A 2 -13.75 -19.91 12.29
C ALA A 2 -14.12 -18.45 11.89
N GLU A 3 -14.43 -17.60 12.87
CA GLU A 3 -14.77 -16.18 12.64
C GLU A 3 -13.60 -15.38 12.03
N PHE A 4 -12.37 -15.66 12.46
CA PHE A 4 -11.18 -15.01 11.90
C PHE A 4 -10.94 -15.39 10.44
N LYS A 5 -11.22 -16.65 10.06
CA LYS A 5 -11.12 -17.09 8.67
C LYS A 5 -12.17 -16.42 7.78
N GLN A 6 -13.38 -16.20 8.30
CA GLN A 6 -14.44 -15.45 7.59
C GLN A 6 -14.06 -13.98 7.40
N LEU A 7 -13.44 -13.34 8.41
CA LEU A 7 -12.98 -11.95 8.29
C LEU A 7 -11.92 -11.75 7.19
N LEU A 8 -11.08 -12.77 6.97
CA LEU A 8 -10.02 -12.73 5.96
C LEU A 8 -10.48 -13.17 4.57
N GLU A 9 -11.76 -13.50 4.39
CA GLU A 9 -12.28 -13.90 3.09
C GLU A 9 -12.11 -12.76 2.06
N GLY A 10 -11.43 -13.04 0.96
CA GLY A 10 -11.07 -12.05 -0.05
C GLY A 10 -9.86 -11.16 0.29
N ILE A 11 -9.21 -11.37 1.44
CA ILE A 11 -8.00 -10.63 1.85
C ILE A 11 -6.76 -11.52 1.68
N THR A 12 -5.78 -11.03 0.93
CA THR A 12 -4.46 -11.67 0.83
C THR A 12 -3.53 -11.12 1.90
N ILE A 13 -3.06 -12.00 2.80
CA ILE A 13 -2.03 -11.66 3.78
C ILE A 13 -0.66 -11.86 3.14
N VAL A 14 0.11 -10.77 3.05
CA VAL A 14 1.43 -10.75 2.41
C VAL A 14 2.52 -10.71 3.47
N ASN A 15 3.50 -11.61 3.36
CA ASN A 15 4.72 -11.58 4.14
C ASN A 15 5.83 -10.84 3.39
N ILE A 16 5.97 -9.54 3.66
CA ILE A 16 6.91 -8.66 2.94
C ILE A 16 8.35 -9.19 2.92
N LYS A 17 8.85 -9.75 4.03
CA LYS A 17 10.23 -10.25 4.11
C LYS A 17 10.48 -11.48 3.23
N LYS A 18 9.43 -12.19 2.83
CA LYS A 18 9.51 -13.38 1.98
C LYS A 18 9.10 -13.09 0.52
N GLU A 19 8.16 -12.18 0.34
CA GLU A 19 7.49 -11.96 -0.95
C GLU A 19 8.04 -10.75 -1.72
N VAL A 20 8.76 -9.84 -1.06
CA VAL A 20 9.37 -8.66 -1.71
C VAL A 20 10.88 -8.81 -1.75
N SER A 21 11.49 -8.38 -2.86
CA SER A 21 12.95 -8.35 -3.00
C SER A 21 13.60 -7.50 -1.90
N LYS A 22 14.71 -8.00 -1.33
CA LYS A 22 15.45 -7.31 -0.26
C LYS A 22 15.88 -5.90 -0.65
N ASP A 23 16.28 -5.68 -1.90
CA ASP A 23 16.70 -4.37 -2.39
C ASP A 23 15.53 -3.37 -2.42
N LEU A 24 14.32 -3.85 -2.71
CA LEU A 24 13.11 -3.02 -2.68
C LEU A 24 12.65 -2.73 -1.26
N ILE A 25 12.85 -3.67 -0.33
CA ILE A 25 12.63 -3.43 1.11
C ILE A 25 13.57 -2.33 1.61
N LEU A 26 14.87 -2.44 1.35
CA LEU A 26 15.85 -1.42 1.76
C LEU A 26 15.53 -0.05 1.15
N LYS A 27 15.12 -0.03 -0.12
CA LYS A 27 14.68 1.21 -0.78
C LYS A 27 13.43 1.80 -0.11
N ALA A 28 12.47 0.97 0.25
CA ALA A 28 11.25 1.41 0.94
C ALA A 28 11.58 1.97 2.33
N GLU A 29 12.45 1.30 3.09
CA GLU A 29 12.92 1.76 4.41
C GLU A 29 13.58 3.14 4.30
N GLU A 30 14.42 3.36 3.29
CA GLU A 30 15.06 4.67 3.07
C GLU A 30 14.05 5.76 2.68
N ILE A 31 13.04 5.42 1.87
CA ILE A 31 11.96 6.36 1.49
C ILE A 31 11.18 6.83 2.73
N THR A 32 10.85 5.90 3.64
CA THR A 32 9.96 6.15 4.77
C THR A 32 10.69 6.59 6.05
N LYS A 33 12.02 6.48 6.10
CA LYS A 33 12.88 6.77 7.26
C LYS A 33 12.56 8.09 8.00
N ASP A 34 12.30 9.17 7.27
CA ASP A 34 12.04 10.51 7.86
C ASP A 34 10.54 10.87 7.93
N ILE A 35 9.64 9.92 7.70
CA ILE A 35 8.19 10.13 7.68
C ILE A 35 7.54 9.23 8.73
N ASP A 36 7.40 7.95 8.41
CA ASP A 36 7.04 6.89 9.35
C ASP A 36 7.72 5.61 8.86
N TYR A 37 8.79 5.21 9.54
CA TYR A 37 9.54 4.02 9.20
C TYR A 37 8.64 2.79 9.09
N ASN A 38 7.61 2.66 9.93
CA ASN A 38 6.75 1.48 9.97
C ASN A 38 5.86 1.31 8.73
N ASP A 39 5.76 2.31 7.86
CA ASP A 39 5.00 2.23 6.61
C ASP A 39 5.81 1.66 5.43
N TYR A 40 7.11 1.36 5.64
CA TYR A 40 7.93 0.70 4.62
C TYR A 40 7.30 -0.56 4.01
N PRO A 41 6.54 -1.41 4.74
CA PRO A 41 5.95 -2.63 4.18
C PRO A 41 5.03 -2.34 2.99
N PHE A 42 4.25 -1.27 3.04
CA PHE A 42 3.32 -0.89 1.96
C PHE A 42 4.06 -0.34 0.76
N ILE A 43 5.09 0.49 0.99
CA ILE A 43 5.92 1.04 -0.06
C ILE A 43 6.72 -0.07 -0.75
N ALA A 44 7.27 -1.01 0.01
CA ALA A 44 7.99 -2.17 -0.51
C ALA A 44 7.09 -3.01 -1.42
N LEU A 45 5.85 -3.29 -0.99
CA LEU A 45 4.88 -4.02 -1.80
C LEU A 45 4.53 -3.26 -3.08
N HIS A 46 4.26 -1.95 -3.00
CA HIS A 46 4.02 -1.13 -4.18
C HIS A 46 5.20 -1.21 -5.17
N LEU A 47 6.44 -1.16 -4.68
CA LEU A 47 7.62 -1.24 -5.52
C LEU A 47 7.74 -2.61 -6.22
N GLU A 48 7.29 -3.70 -5.60
CA GLU A 48 7.29 -5.05 -6.17
C GLU A 48 6.18 -5.21 -7.22
N ILE A 49 4.92 -4.98 -6.85
CA ILE A 49 3.75 -5.33 -7.69
C ILE A 49 3.16 -4.15 -8.48
N LYS A 50 3.68 -2.93 -8.28
CA LYS A 50 3.30 -1.69 -8.97
C LYS A 50 1.82 -1.26 -8.81
N HIS A 51 1.09 -1.85 -7.88
CA HIS A 51 -0.29 -1.47 -7.56
C HIS A 51 -0.32 -0.22 -6.69
N LYS A 52 -1.22 0.72 -7.00
CA LYS A 52 -1.38 1.95 -6.21
C LYS A 52 -1.90 1.66 -4.80
N ILE A 53 -1.42 2.44 -3.84
CA ILE A 53 -1.83 2.37 -2.44
C ILE A 53 -3.01 3.32 -2.23
N TRP A 54 -4.06 2.82 -1.60
CA TRP A 54 -5.10 3.68 -1.04
C TRP A 54 -4.89 3.78 0.47
N THR A 55 -4.84 5.00 1.00
CA THR A 55 -4.69 5.26 2.43
C THR A 55 -5.47 6.51 2.84
N MET A 56 -6.04 6.48 4.04
CA MET A 56 -6.63 7.65 4.70
C MET A 56 -5.58 8.49 5.43
N ASP A 57 -4.35 7.98 5.57
CA ASP A 57 -3.25 8.73 6.17
C ASP A 57 -2.80 9.86 5.23
N ASN A 58 -3.33 11.05 5.50
CA ASN A 58 -3.01 12.25 4.75
C ASN A 58 -1.58 12.73 5.02
N PHE A 59 -1.02 12.46 6.21
CA PHE A 59 0.33 12.89 6.55
C PHE A 59 1.35 12.11 5.72
N LEU A 60 1.27 10.77 5.73
CA LEU A 60 2.12 9.91 4.91
C LEU A 60 2.03 10.29 3.43
N ARG A 61 0.81 10.41 2.90
CA ARG A 61 0.57 10.73 1.49
C ARG A 61 1.16 12.08 1.11
N ASN A 62 0.96 13.12 1.92
CA ASN A 62 1.45 14.47 1.62
C ASN A 62 2.98 14.51 1.67
N ARG A 63 3.60 13.95 2.72
CA ARG A 63 5.06 13.94 2.87
C ARG A 63 5.75 13.14 1.77
N LEU A 64 5.18 12.00 1.36
CA LEU A 64 5.70 11.24 0.23
C LEU A 64 5.47 11.94 -1.11
N THR A 65 4.35 12.66 -1.27
CA THR A 65 4.11 13.49 -2.45
C THR A 65 5.13 14.61 -2.58
N GLU A 66 5.46 15.30 -1.48
CA GLU A 66 6.52 16.31 -1.42
C GLU A 66 7.89 15.74 -1.81
N LYS A 67 8.17 14.48 -1.45
CA LYS A 67 9.39 13.75 -1.88
C LYS A 67 9.35 13.23 -3.32
N GLY A 68 8.26 13.46 -4.08
CA GLY A 68 8.11 13.02 -5.48
C GLY A 68 7.44 11.66 -5.67
N TYR A 69 6.95 11.03 -4.60
CA TYR A 69 6.33 9.70 -4.61
C TYR A 69 4.79 9.74 -4.63
N GLY A 70 4.18 10.87 -4.98
CA GLY A 70 2.72 11.01 -4.98
C GLY A 70 2.00 10.05 -5.92
N HIS A 71 2.69 9.60 -6.98
CA HIS A 71 2.19 8.63 -7.95
C HIS A 71 1.97 7.21 -7.38
N PHE A 72 2.47 6.93 -6.16
CA PHE A 72 2.20 5.68 -5.46
C PHE A 72 0.75 5.56 -5.01
N PHE A 73 0.06 6.69 -4.84
CA PHE A 73 -1.26 6.73 -4.22
C PHE A 73 -2.40 6.81 -5.24
N ILE A 74 -3.56 6.28 -4.85
CA ILE A 74 -4.83 6.46 -5.55
C ILE A 74 -5.79 7.25 -4.65
N SER A 75 -6.52 8.20 -5.24
CA SER A 75 -7.53 8.97 -4.52
C SER A 75 -8.82 8.15 -4.35
N ILE A 76 -9.67 8.54 -3.41
CA ILE A 76 -10.97 7.88 -3.23
C ILE A 76 -11.87 8.10 -4.45
N GLU A 77 -11.79 9.27 -5.10
CA GLU A 77 -12.54 9.59 -6.30
C GLU A 77 -12.15 8.66 -7.44
N GLU A 78 -10.86 8.42 -7.65
CA GLU A 78 -10.38 7.48 -8.66
C GLU A 78 -10.74 6.03 -8.31
N LEU A 79 -10.54 5.63 -7.05
CA LEU A 79 -10.89 4.29 -6.59
C LEU A 79 -12.40 4.00 -6.77
N SER A 80 -13.26 4.97 -6.48
CA SER A 80 -14.72 4.83 -6.55
C SER A 80 -15.24 4.49 -7.96
N LYS A 81 -14.53 4.94 -9.01
CA LYS A 81 -14.84 4.61 -10.41
C LYS A 81 -14.72 3.12 -10.70
N HIS A 82 -13.90 2.41 -9.94
CA HIS A 82 -13.64 0.97 -10.09
C HIS A 82 -14.46 0.09 -9.15
N LEU A 83 -15.01 0.68 -8.08
CA LEU A 83 -15.75 -0.06 -7.04
C LEU A 83 -17.26 -0.12 -7.28
N TYR A 84 -17.82 0.70 -8.18
CA TYR A 84 -19.26 0.66 -8.44
C TYR A 84 -19.64 -0.66 -9.12
N LYS A 85 -20.68 -1.33 -8.59
CA LYS A 85 -21.25 -2.56 -9.14
C LYS A 85 -21.46 -2.38 -10.65
N LYS A 86 -20.77 -3.17 -11.48
CA LYS A 86 -21.28 -3.41 -12.82
C LYS A 86 -22.67 -4.02 -12.64
N LYS A 87 -23.71 -3.41 -13.22
CA LYS A 87 -25.01 -4.07 -13.34
C LYS A 87 -24.74 -5.45 -13.95
N GLN A 88 -25.10 -6.51 -13.24
CA GLN A 88 -25.32 -7.80 -13.88
C GLN A 88 -26.47 -7.65 -14.86
#